data_AF-A0A4U5P1I0-F1
#
_entry.id   AF-A0A4U5P1I0-F1
#
_cell.length_a   1.000
_cell.length_b   1.000
_cell.length_c   1.000
_cell.angle_alpha   90.00
_cell.angle_beta   90.00
_cell.angle_gamma   90.00
#
_symmetry.space_group_name_H-M   'P 1'
#
loop_
_entity.id
_entity.type
_entity.pdbx_description
1 polymer ?
#
loop_
_entity_poly.entity_id
_entity_poly.type
_entity_poly.pdbx_seq_one_letter_code
_entity_poly.pdbx_strand_id
1 'polypeptide(L)' 'MATYIAVAVELATLAFLVYVPGVKYVMNSSPPPFEVWFFSTGSMFLFLIYNEARKFFIRRLPYNRYVRLVKW' A
#
# COMPACT_ATOMS: atom_id res chain seq x y z
N MET A 1 3.41 15.59 -7.30
CA MET A 1 4.68 15.12 -7.90
C MET A 1 5.59 14.45 -6.88
N ALA A 2 5.82 15.05 -5.70
CA ALA A 2 6.66 14.46 -4.65
C ALA A 2 6.25 13.04 -4.20
N THR A 3 4.95 12.75 -4.14
CA THR A 3 4.42 11.45 -3.69
C THR A 3 4.80 10.28 -4.59
N TYR A 4 4.79 10.47 -5.92
CA TYR A 4 5.16 9.41 -6.87
C TYR A 4 6.65 9.07 -6.79
N ILE A 5 7.49 10.09 -6.57
CA ILE A 5 8.94 9.91 -6.40
C ILE A 5 9.23 9.14 -5.11
N ALA A 6 8.53 9.48 -4.01
CA ALA A 6 8.67 8.75 -2.75
C ALA A 6 8.35 7.26 -2.91
N VAL A 7 7.23 6.93 -3.58
CA VAL A 7 6.85 5.53 -3.84
C VAL A 7 7.88 4.81 -4.73
N ALA A 8 8.43 5.48 -5.75
CA ALA A 8 9.47 4.90 -6.60
C ALA A 8 10.76 4.60 -5.81
N VAL A 9 11.15 5.50 -4.90
CA VAL A 9 12.31 5.31 -4.02
C VAL A 9 12.07 4.20 -3.00
N GLU A 10 10.86 4.07 -2.45
CA GLU A 10 10.49 2.96 -1.57
C GLU A 10 10.60 1.61 -2.29
N LEU A 11 10.08 1.49 -3.52
CA LEU A 11 10.21 0.28 -4.33
C LEU A 11 11.67 -0.06 -4.64
N ALA A 12 12.47 0.94 -5.00
CA ALA A 12 13.90 0.75 -5.27
C ALA A 12 14.67 0.29 -4.01
N THR A 13 14.36 0.88 -2.85
CA THR A 13 14.95 0.49 -1.56
C THR A 13 14.54 -0.93 -1.19
N LEU A 14 13.28 -1.30 -1.37
CA LEU A 14 12.79 -2.64 -1.08
C LEU A 14 13.47 -3.69 -1.98
N ALA A 15 13.60 -3.40 -3.28
CA ALA A 15 14.36 -4.26 -4.20
C ALA A 15 15.84 -4.39 -3.80
N PHE A 16 16.47 -3.28 -3.37
CA PHE A 16 17.84 -3.30 -2.89
C PHE A 16 18.02 -4.20 -1.66
N LEU A 17 17.12 -4.11 -0.67
CA LEU A 17 17.18 -4.91 0.55
C LEU A 17 16.97 -6.41 0.33
N VAL A 18 16.22 -6.79 -0.71
CA VAL A 18 15.85 -8.19 -0.97
C VAL A 18 16.82 -8.87 -1.94
N TYR A 19 17.31 -8.16 -2.95
CA TYR A 19 18.07 -8.77 -4.06
C TYR A 19 19.58 -8.51 -4.02
N VAL A 20 20.08 -7.55 -3.24
CA VAL A 20 21.53 -7.28 -3.17
C VAL A 20 22.21 -8.26 -2.21
N PRO A 21 23.22 -9.04 -2.67
CA PRO A 21 23.77 -10.15 -1.89
C PRO A 21 24.44 -9.74 -0.58
N GLY A 22 25.14 -8.59 -0.56
CA GLY A 22 25.78 -8.09 0.67
C GLY A 22 24.78 -7.62 1.73
N VAL A 23 23.68 -7.03 1.30
CA VAL A 23 22.62 -6.53 2.19
C VAL A 23 21.74 -7.66 2.69
N LYS A 24 21.42 -8.60 1.79
CA LYS A 24 20.71 -9.83 2.09
C LYS A 24 21.42 -10.64 3.19
N TYR A 25 22.75 -10.73 3.12
CA TYR A 25 23.56 -11.40 4.14
C TYR A 25 23.46 -10.71 5.51
N VAL A 26 23.54 -9.38 5.55
CA VAL A 26 23.44 -8.61 6.81
C VAL A 26 22.04 -8.67 7.40
N MET A 27 21.00 -8.58 6.57
CA MET A 27 19.60 -8.62 7.02
C MET A 27 19.04 -10.02 7.20
N ASN A 28 19.80 -11.07 6.83
CA ASN A 28 19.33 -12.45 6.77
C ASN A 28 17.98 -12.61 6.04
N SER A 29 17.78 -11.81 4.98
CA SER A 29 16.56 -11.81 4.19
C SER A 29 16.63 -12.87 3.08
N SER A 30 15.48 -13.37 2.64
CA SER A 30 15.40 -14.28 1.47
C SER A 30 14.37 -13.74 0.48
N PRO A 31 14.66 -13.80 -0.84
CA PRO A 31 13.71 -13.34 -1.84
C PRO A 31 12.43 -14.17 -1.75
N PRO A 32 11.28 -13.54 -1.45
CA PRO A 32 10.03 -14.27 -1.31
C PRO A 32 9.55 -14.76 -2.68
N PRO A 33 8.82 -15.89 -2.73
CA PRO A 33 8.23 -16.38 -3.96
C PRO A 33 7.27 -15.35 -4.56
N PHE A 34 7.15 -15.37 -5.90
CA PHE A 34 6.44 -14.32 -6.65
C PHE A 34 4.97 -14.15 -6.23
N GLU A 35 4.34 -15.24 -5.77
CA GLU A 35 2.96 -15.28 -5.27
C GLU A 35 2.71 -14.34 -4.08
N VAL A 36 3.71 -14.12 -3.23
CA VAL A 36 3.57 -13.27 -2.03
C VAL A 36 3.42 -11.79 -2.41
N TRP A 37 4.01 -11.37 -3.53
CA TRP A 37 3.89 -10.00 -4.01
C TRP A 37 2.47 -9.68 -4.47
N PHE A 38 1.75 -10.67 -5.01
CA PHE A 38 0.34 -10.50 -5.40
C PHE A 38 -0.58 -10.26 -4.21
N PHE A 39 -0.29 -10.86 -3.06
CA PHE A 39 -1.07 -10.62 -1.84
C PHE A 39 -1.04 -9.13 -1.45
N SER A 40 0.14 -8.52 -1.50
CA SER A 40 0.29 -7.08 -1.25
C SER A 40 -0.52 -6.24 -2.24
N THR A 41 -0.44 -6.56 -3.54
CA THR A 41 -1.22 -5.87 -4.59
C THR A 41 -2.73 -6.01 -4.39
N GLY A 42 -3.21 -7.17 -3.95
CA GLY A 42 -4.62 -7.39 -3.63
C GLY A 42 -5.10 -6.47 -2.49
N SER A 43 -4.30 -6.36 -1.43
CA SER A 43 -4.62 -5.48 -0.30
C SER A 43 -4.65 -4.00 -0.71
N MET A 44 -3.71 -3.56 -1.57
CA MET A 44 -3.69 -2.21 -2.13
C MET A 44 -5.01 -1.87 -2.85
N PHE A 45 -5.54 -2.80 -3.65
CA PHE A 45 -6.79 -2.58 -4.38
C PHE A 45 -7.99 -2.47 -3.44
N LEU A 46 -8.04 -3.32 -2.40
CA LEU A 46 -9.08 -3.25 -1.37
C LEU A 46 -9.05 -1.90 -0.63
N PHE A 47 -7.88 -1.41 -0.25
CA PHE A 47 -7.73 -0.10 0.38
C PHE A 47 -8.15 1.05 -0.54
N LEU A 48 -7.84 0.94 -1.84
CA LEU A 48 -8.24 1.94 -2.83
C LEU A 48 -9.76 1.99 -2.96
N ILE A 49 -10.42 0.84 -3.13
CA ILE A 49 -11.89 0.75 -3.20
C ILE A 49 -12.52 1.31 -1.92
N TYR A 50 -12.02 0.89 -0.75
CA TYR A 50 -12.54 1.36 0.52
C TYR A 50 -12.47 2.88 0.65
N ASN A 51 -11.32 3.47 0.32
CA ASN A 51 -11.14 4.91 0.37
C ASN A 51 -12.00 5.67 -0.62
N GLU A 52 -12.16 5.15 -1.84
CA GLU A 52 -12.98 5.79 -2.86
C GLU A 52 -14.47 5.69 -2.53
N ALA A 53 -14.92 4.52 -2.07
CA ALA A 53 -16.28 4.33 -1.55
C ALA A 53 -16.55 5.26 -0.36
N ARG A 54 -15.63 5.34 0.61
CA ARG A 54 -15.74 6.27 1.75
C ARG A 54 -15.88 7.72 1.29
N LYS A 55 -14.99 8.18 0.39
CA LYS A 55 -15.05 9.53 -0.19
C LYS A 55 -16.38 9.79 -0.92
N PHE A 56 -16.88 8.81 -1.66
CA PHE A 56 -18.15 8.89 -2.37
C PHE A 56 -19.34 9.03 -1.40
N PHE A 57 -19.39 8.22 -0.35
CA PHE A 57 -20.45 8.29 0.67
C PHE A 57 -20.42 9.62 1.44
N ILE A 58 -19.24 10.16 1.76
CA ILE A 58 -19.11 11.48 2.41
C ILE A 58 -19.66 12.61 1.52
N ARG A 59 -19.39 12.55 0.20
CA ARG A 59 -19.87 13.58 -0.75
C ARG A 59 -21.37 13.51 -0.98
N ARG A 60 -21.96 12.31 -1.00
CA ARG A 60 -23.37 12.11 -1.40
C ARG A 60 -24.37 12.09 -0.23
N LEU A 61 -23.94 11.69 0.97
CA LEU A 61 -24.82 11.53 2.14
C LEU A 61 -24.18 12.09 3.44
N PRO A 62 -24.01 13.42 3.56
CA PRO A 62 -23.30 14.05 4.67
C PRO A 62 -23.99 13.88 6.04
N TYR A 63 -25.30 13.60 6.07
CA TYR A 63 -26.10 13.53 7.30
C TYR A 63 -26.30 12.11 7.86
N ASN A 64 -25.83 11.08 7.16
CA ASN A 64 -26.07 9.70 7.57
C ASN A 64 -25.14 9.28 8.73
N ARG A 65 -25.68 8.65 9.78
CA ARG A 65 -24.95 8.31 11.03
C ARG A 65 -23.75 7.40 10.78
N TYR A 66 -23.87 6.48 9.81
CA TYR A 66 -22.80 5.57 9.40
C TYR A 66 -21.63 6.31 8.76
N VAL A 67 -21.90 7.31 7.91
CA VAL A 67 -20.86 8.11 7.24
C VAL A 67 -20.06 8.93 8.25
N ARG A 68 -20.69 9.32 9.37
CA ARG A 68 -20.05 10.08 10.47
C ARG A 68 -19.06 9.22 11.28
N LEU A 69 -19.29 7.91 11.39
CA LEU A 69 -18.36 6.97 12.04
C LEU A 69 -17.10 6.72 11.19
N VAL A 70 -17.26 6.66 9.86
CA VAL A 70 -16.13 6.49 8.96
C VAL A 70 -15.37 7.81 8.75
N LYS A 71 -15.90 8.98 9.17
CA LYS A 71 -15.33 10.31 8.91
C LYS A 71 -14.01 10.63 9.65
N TRP A 72 -13.49 9.73 10.48
CA TRP A 72 -12.14 9.85 11.07
C TRP A 72 -11.04 9.77 10.01
#